data_AF-A0A4R4FCX9-F1
#
_entry.id   AF-A0A4R4FCX9-F1
#
_cell.length_a   1.000
_cell.length_b   1.000
_cell.length_c   1.000
_cell.angle_alpha   90.00
_cell.angle_beta   90.00
_cell.angle_gamma   90.00
#
_symmetry.space_group_name_H-M   'P 1'
#
loop_
_entity.id
_entity.type
_entity.pdbx_description
1 polymer ?
#
loop_
_entity_poly.entity_id
_entity_poly.type
_entity_poly.pdbx_seq_one_letter_code
_entity_poly.pdbx_strand_id
1 'polypeptide(L)'
;MVHALTEAAYTIDTVPTVVYYPTAEGFYADPPQPVADAIAAADVWIELTYASIMHGPAYRKAVDENGACYICATGLDTEMLVNCIGKVNVDKVIELGGYFKYRLEKAQNIQLLSKQGMDLRGSMGGRKVRHSGIKASEKGYPVMLTG
;
A
#
# COMPACT_ATOMS: atom_id res chain seq x y z
N MET A 1 -2.63 -3.05 -17.97
CA MET A 1 -2.07 -3.35 -16.64
C MET A 1 -2.69 -4.59 -16.01
N VAL A 2 -4.01 -4.66 -15.78
CA VAL A 2 -4.66 -5.82 -15.10
C VAL A 2 -4.32 -7.16 -15.76
N HIS A 3 -4.37 -7.25 -17.09
CA HIS A 3 -3.96 -8.45 -17.83
C HIS A 3 -2.52 -8.87 -17.51
N ALA A 4 -1.56 -7.95 -17.57
CA ALA A 4 -0.16 -8.24 -17.27
C ALA A 4 0.08 -8.72 -15.82
N LEU A 5 -0.63 -8.14 -14.85
CA LEU A 5 -0.57 -8.60 -13.45
C LEU A 5 -1.15 -10.01 -13.29
N THR A 6 -2.26 -10.28 -13.98
CA THR A 6 -2.92 -11.60 -13.95
C THR A 6 -2.05 -12.66 -14.64
N GLU A 7 -1.47 -12.34 -15.80
CA GLU A 7 -0.51 -13.19 -16.52
C GLU A 7 0.73 -13.48 -15.69
N ALA A 8 1.27 -12.47 -15.00
CA ALA A 8 2.38 -12.67 -14.07
C ALA A 8 2.00 -13.61 -12.92
N ALA A 9 0.79 -13.49 -12.36
CA ALA A 9 0.30 -14.40 -11.32
C ALA A 9 0.15 -15.84 -11.84
N TYR A 10 -0.25 -16.05 -13.10
CA TYR A 10 -0.28 -17.38 -13.72
C TYR A 10 1.10 -18.02 -13.89
N THR A 11 2.20 -17.26 -13.80
CA THR A 11 3.56 -17.82 -13.87
C THR A 11 4.03 -18.49 -12.57
N ILE A 12 3.24 -18.34 -11.51
CA ILE A 12 3.45 -18.96 -10.20
C ILE A 12 2.23 -19.81 -9.83
N ASP A 13 2.37 -20.68 -8.83
CA ASP A 13 1.30 -21.58 -8.39
C ASP A 13 0.22 -20.84 -7.57
N THR A 14 -0.58 -20.03 -8.26
CA THR A 14 -1.65 -19.21 -7.67
C THR A 14 -2.93 -19.30 -8.50
N VAL A 15 -4.05 -18.89 -7.88
CA VAL A 15 -5.38 -18.86 -8.52
C VAL A 15 -5.83 -17.40 -8.66
N PRO A 16 -5.31 -16.64 -9.64
CA PRO A 16 -5.60 -15.23 -9.76
C PRO A 16 -7.07 -15.00 -10.12
N THR A 17 -7.75 -14.15 -9.34
CA THR A 17 -9.13 -13.73 -9.58
C THR A 17 -9.17 -12.22 -9.79
N VAL A 18 -9.81 -11.78 -10.87
CA VAL A 18 -9.97 -10.36 -11.19
C VAL A 18 -11.42 -9.96 -10.99
N VAL A 19 -11.65 -8.98 -10.12
CA VAL A 19 -12.98 -8.45 -9.83
C VAL A 19 -13.05 -7.00 -10.32
N TYR A 20 -13.97 -6.73 -11.24
CA TYR A 20 -14.30 -5.37 -11.67
C TYR A 20 -15.62 -4.94 -11.03
N TYR A 21 -15.63 -3.75 -10.46
CA TYR A 21 -16.83 -3.12 -9.91
C TYR A 21 -16.75 -1.59 -10.09
N PRO A 22 -17.88 -0.87 -10.08
CA PRO A 22 -17.87 0.59 -10.18
C PRO A 22 -17.06 1.22 -9.04
N THR A 23 -16.37 2.33 -9.32
CA THR A 23 -15.68 3.11 -8.28
C THR A 23 -16.65 3.45 -7.15
N ALA A 24 -16.22 3.21 -5.92
CA ALA A 24 -17.02 3.51 -4.73
C ALA A 24 -17.36 5.00 -4.64
N GLU A 25 -18.47 5.33 -3.97
CA GLU A 25 -18.95 6.72 -3.85
C GLU A 25 -17.96 7.66 -3.13
N GLY A 26 -17.02 7.10 -2.36
CA GLY A 26 -15.97 7.85 -1.69
C GLY A 26 -14.79 6.98 -1.28
N PHE A 27 -13.72 7.64 -0.84
CA PHE A 27 -12.58 6.95 -0.25
C PHE A 27 -13.00 6.27 1.06
N TYR A 28 -12.53 5.04 1.25
CA TYR A 28 -12.75 4.18 2.40
C TYR A 28 -14.19 3.69 2.56
N ALA A 29 -15.03 3.87 1.54
CA ALA A 29 -16.34 3.23 1.46
C ALA A 29 -16.17 1.72 1.17
N ASP A 30 -17.01 0.91 1.79
CA ASP A 30 -16.99 -0.54 1.59
C ASP A 30 -17.51 -0.89 0.18
N PRO A 31 -16.94 -1.90 -0.50
CA PRO A 31 -17.43 -2.30 -1.81
C PRO A 31 -18.74 -3.10 -1.67
N PRO A 32 -19.46 -3.36 -2.78
CA PRO A 32 -20.63 -4.25 -2.73
C PRO A 32 -20.30 -5.62 -2.13
N GLN A 33 -21.26 -6.23 -1.43
CA GLN A 33 -21.04 -7.49 -0.68
C GLN A 33 -20.30 -8.58 -1.47
N PRO A 34 -20.61 -8.88 -2.75
CA PRO A 34 -19.88 -9.91 -3.49
C PRO A 34 -18.39 -9.62 -3.65
N VAL A 35 -18.02 -8.35 -3.75
CA VAL A 35 -16.61 -7.90 -3.84
C VAL A 35 -15.95 -8.01 -2.46
N ALA A 36 -16.66 -7.60 -1.40
CA ALA A 36 -16.17 -7.71 -0.03
C ALA A 36 -15.88 -9.18 0.35
N ASP A 37 -16.77 -10.11 -0.01
CA ASP A 37 -16.59 -11.54 0.25
C ASP A 37 -15.41 -12.13 -0.52
N ALA A 38 -15.24 -11.72 -1.79
CA ALA A 38 -14.08 -12.13 -2.59
C ALA A 38 -12.76 -11.63 -1.99
N ILE A 39 -12.72 -10.38 -1.52
CA ILE A 39 -11.55 -9.80 -0.85
C ILE A 39 -11.26 -10.53 0.47
N ALA A 40 -12.29 -10.82 1.26
CA ALA A 40 -12.15 -11.53 2.53
C ALA A 40 -11.57 -12.96 2.36
N ALA A 41 -11.85 -13.61 1.22
CA ALA A 41 -11.34 -14.95 0.92
C ALA A 41 -9.93 -14.96 0.32
N ALA A 42 -9.35 -13.80 -0.01
CA ALA A 42 -8.07 -13.74 -0.72
C ALA A 42 -6.85 -13.88 0.22
N ASP A 43 -5.88 -14.70 -0.17
CA ASP A 43 -4.57 -14.77 0.50
C ASP A 43 -3.68 -13.56 0.16
N VAL A 44 -3.79 -13.06 -1.07
CA VAL A 44 -3.06 -11.90 -1.60
C VAL A 44 -4.05 -10.96 -2.26
N TRP A 45 -3.98 -9.68 -1.91
CA TRP A 45 -4.85 -8.65 -2.46
C TRP A 45 -4.04 -7.49 -3.04
N ILE A 46 -4.15 -7.32 -4.36
CA ILE A 46 -3.62 -6.17 -5.10
C ILE A 46 -4.79 -5.22 -5.36
N GLU A 47 -4.87 -4.14 -4.59
CA GLU A 47 -5.93 -3.15 -4.74
C GLU A 47 -5.60 -2.16 -5.86
N LEU A 48 -6.37 -2.19 -6.95
CA LEU A 48 -6.23 -1.29 -8.10
C LEU A 48 -7.40 -0.30 -8.22
N THR A 49 -8.24 -0.23 -7.18
CA THR A 49 -9.39 0.67 -7.11
C THR A 49 -8.92 2.12 -7.21
N TYR A 50 -9.74 3.04 -7.72
CA TYR A 50 -9.38 4.47 -7.71
C TYR A 50 -9.69 5.12 -6.35
N ALA A 51 -10.82 4.76 -5.75
CA ALA A 51 -11.14 5.08 -4.37
C ALA A 51 -10.75 3.88 -3.49
N SER A 52 -9.65 4.02 -2.74
CA SER A 52 -9.17 2.94 -1.86
C SER A 52 -10.22 2.61 -0.80
N ILE A 53 -10.39 1.33 -0.50
CA ILE A 53 -11.28 0.82 0.57
C ILE A 53 -10.49 0.49 1.85
N MET A 54 -9.22 0.89 1.91
CA MET A 54 -8.34 0.68 3.08
C MET A 54 -9.01 1.14 4.37
N HIS A 55 -8.77 0.43 5.48
CA HIS A 55 -9.39 0.68 6.79
C HIS A 55 -10.91 0.49 6.88
N GLY A 56 -11.60 0.22 5.76
CA GLY A 56 -13.01 -0.16 5.72
C GLY A 56 -13.27 -1.60 6.22
N PRO A 57 -14.55 -2.00 6.35
CA PRO A 57 -14.92 -3.33 6.83
C PRO A 57 -14.29 -4.49 6.05
N ALA A 58 -14.38 -4.48 4.71
CA ALA A 58 -13.78 -5.52 3.87
C ALA A 58 -12.26 -5.62 4.04
N TYR A 59 -11.59 -4.46 4.13
CA TYR A 59 -10.14 -4.40 4.40
C TYR A 59 -9.80 -5.04 5.74
N ARG A 60 -10.51 -4.69 6.83
CA ARG A 60 -10.22 -5.24 8.16
C ARG A 60 -10.42 -6.74 8.18
N LYS A 61 -11.48 -7.21 7.50
CA LYS A 61 -11.75 -8.64 7.40
C LYS A 61 -10.63 -9.39 6.68
N ALA A 62 -10.19 -8.89 5.53
CA ALA A 62 -9.16 -9.56 4.75
C ALA A 62 -7.77 -9.45 5.39
N VAL A 63 -7.35 -8.24 5.76
CA VAL A 63 -5.98 -7.95 6.18
C VAL A 63 -5.80 -8.15 7.67
N ASP A 64 -6.62 -7.50 8.50
CA ASP A 64 -6.41 -7.49 9.95
C ASP A 64 -6.86 -8.81 10.60
N GLU A 65 -7.95 -9.41 10.13
CA GLU A 65 -8.50 -10.66 10.68
C GLU A 65 -7.96 -11.91 9.96
N ASN A 66 -8.02 -11.94 8.62
CA ASN A 66 -7.65 -13.13 7.84
C ASN A 66 -6.16 -13.16 7.44
N GLY A 67 -5.44 -12.05 7.58
CA GLY A 67 -3.99 -11.99 7.34
C GLY A 67 -3.59 -11.95 5.87
N ALA A 68 -4.45 -11.44 4.97
CA ALA A 68 -4.10 -11.28 3.56
C ALA A 68 -2.83 -10.43 3.38
N CYS A 69 -1.95 -10.84 2.46
CA CYS A 69 -0.85 -10.00 2.01
C CYS A 69 -1.40 -8.93 1.06
N TYR A 70 -1.40 -7.68 1.51
CA TYR A 70 -2.09 -6.59 0.83
C TYR A 70 -1.13 -5.51 0.33
N ILE A 71 -1.33 -5.06 -0.91
CA ILE A 71 -0.74 -3.84 -1.46
C ILE A 71 -1.83 -2.85 -1.90
N CYS A 72 -1.71 -1.62 -1.40
CA CYS A 72 -2.43 -0.47 -1.90
C CYS A 72 -1.73 0.03 -3.18
N ALA A 73 -2.27 -0.32 -4.33
CA ALA A 73 -1.85 0.14 -5.65
C ALA A 73 -2.95 0.98 -6.33
N THR A 74 -3.71 1.72 -5.51
CA THR A 74 -4.87 2.51 -5.89
C THR A 74 -4.53 3.49 -7.01
N GLY A 75 -5.32 3.46 -8.09
CA GLY A 75 -5.14 4.34 -9.25
C GLY A 75 -3.87 4.09 -10.06
N LEU A 76 -3.14 2.99 -9.81
CA LEU A 76 -1.92 2.65 -10.54
C LEU A 76 -2.23 2.45 -12.02
N ASP A 77 -1.45 3.10 -12.89
CA ASP A 77 -1.43 2.84 -14.31
C ASP A 77 -0.11 2.17 -14.76
N THR A 78 -0.02 1.86 -16.05
CA THR A 78 1.16 1.22 -16.63
C THR A 78 2.43 2.06 -16.48
N GLU A 79 2.33 3.38 -16.62
CA GLU A 79 3.49 4.27 -16.52
C GLU A 79 4.00 4.34 -15.08
N MET A 80 3.09 4.50 -14.12
CA MET A 80 3.40 4.47 -12.69
C MET A 80 4.02 3.13 -12.30
N LEU A 81 3.49 1.99 -12.77
CA LEU A 81 4.08 0.67 -12.51
C LEU A 81 5.53 0.59 -13.01
N VAL A 82 5.78 1.07 -14.24
CA VAL A 82 7.13 1.07 -14.83
C VAL A 82 8.07 2.00 -14.07
N ASN A 83 7.62 3.20 -13.71
CA ASN A 83 8.47 4.20 -13.06
C ASN A 83 8.73 3.87 -11.58
N CYS A 84 7.76 3.30 -10.87
CA CYS A 84 7.85 3.02 -9.43
C CYS A 84 8.30 1.60 -9.09
N ILE A 85 8.24 0.65 -10.03
CA ILE A 85 8.69 -0.74 -9.83
C ILE A 85 9.71 -1.16 -10.90
N GLY A 86 9.37 -1.01 -12.18
CA GLY A 86 10.19 -1.56 -13.27
C GLY A 86 11.56 -0.89 -13.47
N LYS A 87 11.67 0.42 -13.23
CA LYS A 87 12.90 1.22 -13.44
C LYS A 87 13.72 1.45 -12.18
N VAL A 88 13.24 1.02 -11.02
CA VAL A 88 13.90 1.27 -9.73
C VAL A 88 14.42 -0.01 -9.12
N ASN A 89 15.53 0.08 -8.39
CA ASN A 89 15.95 -1.00 -7.52
C ASN A 89 15.13 -0.94 -6.22
N VAL A 90 14.04 -1.71 -6.19
CA VAL A 90 13.10 -1.76 -5.05
C VAL A 90 13.81 -2.06 -3.73
N ASP A 91 14.78 -2.98 -3.71
CA ASP A 91 15.52 -3.32 -2.50
C ASP A 91 16.36 -2.14 -1.98
N LYS A 92 16.94 -1.34 -2.87
CA LYS A 92 17.65 -0.11 -2.50
C LYS A 92 16.72 0.99 -2.02
N VAL A 93 15.52 1.10 -2.57
CA VAL A 93 14.49 2.04 -2.07
C VAL A 93 14.06 1.65 -0.65
N ILE A 94 13.87 0.36 -0.39
CA ILE A 94 13.55 -0.16 0.95
C ILE A 94 14.69 0.11 1.93
N GLU A 95 15.94 -0.10 1.52
CA GLU A 95 17.13 0.22 2.34
C GLU A 95 17.16 1.72 2.73
N LEU A 96 16.90 2.60 1.76
CA LEU A 96 16.83 4.04 1.98
C LEU A 96 15.67 4.43 2.93
N GLY A 97 14.49 3.84 2.75
CA GLY A 97 13.35 4.08 3.63
C GLY A 97 13.61 3.59 5.06
N GLY A 98 14.30 2.46 5.22
CA GLY A 98 14.78 1.97 6.51
C GLY A 98 15.74 2.94 7.20
N TYR A 99 16.65 3.55 6.44
CA TYR A 99 17.53 4.61 6.94
C TYR A 99 16.73 5.84 7.42
N PHE A 100 15.75 6.32 6.65
CA PHE A 100 14.91 7.44 7.07
C PHE A 100 14.11 7.12 8.32
N LYS A 101 13.48 5.94 8.39
CA LYS A 101 12.78 5.46 9.59
C LYS A 101 13.68 5.55 10.82
N TYR A 102 14.89 4.97 10.74
CA TYR A 102 15.86 4.99 11.84
C TYR A 102 16.22 6.41 12.30
N ARG A 103 16.49 7.31 11.33
CA ARG A 103 16.85 8.71 11.63
C ARG A 103 15.70 9.47 12.28
N LEU A 104 14.47 9.28 11.78
CA LEU A 104 13.28 9.94 12.29
C LEU A 104 12.89 9.43 13.68
N GLU A 105 12.91 8.11 13.92
CA GLU A 105 12.58 7.54 15.24
C GLU A 105 13.56 7.99 16.34
N LYS A 106 14.82 8.29 16.00
CA LYS A 106 15.81 8.81 16.95
C LYS A 106 15.77 10.33 17.13
N ALA A 107 15.03 11.05 16.30
CA ALA A 107 14.90 12.49 16.46
C ALA A 107 14.03 12.81 17.68
N GLN A 108 14.42 13.82 18.46
CA GLN A 108 13.58 14.35 19.53
C GLN A 108 12.59 15.41 19.01
N ASN A 109 13.05 16.20 18.04
CA ASN A 109 12.32 17.31 17.45
C ASN A 109 12.41 17.24 15.91
N ILE A 110 11.33 17.61 15.25
CA ILE A 110 11.24 17.80 13.80
C ILE A 110 10.94 19.28 13.55
N GLN A 111 11.65 19.88 12.60
CA GLN A 111 11.39 21.22 12.11
C GLN A 111 11.26 21.19 10.59
N LEU A 112 10.17 21.73 10.05
CA LEU A 112 9.94 21.91 8.63
C LEU A 112 10.00 23.39 8.30
N LEU A 113 10.95 23.75 7.43
CA LEU A 113 11.16 25.11 6.96
C LEU A 113 10.81 25.22 5.48
N SER A 114 10.22 26.34 5.05
CA SER A 114 10.11 26.68 3.64
C SER A 114 10.72 28.04 3.34
N LYS A 115 11.14 28.24 2.08
CA LYS A 115 11.66 29.55 1.62
C LYS A 115 10.60 30.65 1.69
N GLN A 116 9.32 30.28 1.67
CA GLN A 116 8.18 31.19 1.78
C GLN A 116 7.82 31.52 3.25
N GLY A 117 8.62 31.05 4.22
CA GLY A 117 8.50 31.42 5.63
C GLY A 117 7.72 30.43 6.50
N MET A 118 7.41 29.22 6.01
CA MET A 118 6.87 28.18 6.89
C MET A 118 7.94 27.77 7.91
N ASP A 119 7.58 27.71 9.19
CA ASP A 119 8.39 27.14 10.28
C ASP A 119 7.48 26.31 11.19
N LEU A 120 7.33 25.03 10.86
CA LEU A 120 6.55 24.08 11.65
C LEU A 120 7.50 23.28 12.54
N ARG A 121 7.18 23.20 13.83
CA ARG A 121 7.97 22.47 14.82
C ARG A 121 7.11 21.44 15.53
N GLY A 122 7.66 20.27 15.76
CA GLY A 122 6.99 19.21 16.50
C GLY A 122 7.98 18.35 17.29
N SER A 123 7.57 17.91 18.48
CA SER A 123 8.32 16.88 19.22
C SER A 123 7.90 15.49 18.75
N MET A 124 8.86 14.59 18.59
CA MET A 124 8.62 13.19 18.25
C MET A 124 8.00 12.41 19.41
N GLY A 125 8.32 12.76 20.66
CA GLY A 125 7.75 12.11 21.84
C GLY A 125 7.91 10.58 21.88
N GLY A 126 8.94 10.03 21.23
CA GLY A 126 9.16 8.57 21.15
C GLY A 126 8.20 7.82 20.21
N ARG A 127 7.44 8.52 19.35
CA ARG A 127 6.57 7.88 18.35
C ARG A 127 7.39 7.03 17.38
N LYS A 128 6.86 5.85 17.05
CA LYS A 128 7.41 4.97 16.02
C LYS A 128 7.07 5.49 14.64
N VAL A 129 7.92 5.17 13.66
CA VAL A 129 7.71 5.54 12.25
C VAL A 129 7.42 4.28 11.45
N ARG A 130 6.31 4.32 10.70
CA ARG A 130 5.94 3.22 9.81
C ARG A 130 6.63 3.39 8.47
N HIS A 131 7.31 2.33 8.02
CA HIS A 131 7.81 2.23 6.65
C HIS A 131 6.87 1.32 5.86
N SER A 132 6.07 1.92 4.98
CA SER A 132 5.01 1.22 4.24
C SER A 132 5.41 0.84 2.81
N GLY A 133 6.36 1.56 2.20
CA GLY A 133 6.90 1.26 0.86
C GLY A 133 7.87 0.07 0.88
N ILE A 134 7.37 -1.10 1.26
CA ILE A 134 8.13 -2.37 1.34
C ILE A 134 7.42 -3.47 0.54
N LYS A 135 8.08 -4.61 0.33
CA LYS A 135 7.45 -5.79 -0.26
C LYS A 135 6.39 -6.36 0.69
N ALA A 136 5.27 -6.86 0.15
CA ALA A 136 4.21 -7.53 0.91
C ALA A 136 4.64 -8.93 1.38
N SER A 137 5.70 -9.01 2.19
CA SER A 137 6.28 -10.28 2.68
C SER A 137 5.68 -10.77 3.99
N GLU A 138 4.92 -9.91 4.70
CA GLU A 138 4.30 -10.22 5.98
C GLU A 138 2.78 -10.21 5.87
N LYS A 139 2.15 -11.28 6.35
CA LYS A 139 0.69 -11.42 6.41
C LYS A 139 0.08 -10.35 7.31
N GLY A 140 -1.05 -9.78 6.89
CA GLY A 140 -1.77 -8.75 7.65
C GLY A 140 -1.02 -7.42 7.78
N TYR A 141 0.08 -7.22 7.04
CA TYR A 141 0.82 -5.97 7.04
C TYR A 141 0.57 -5.18 5.76
N PRO A 142 -0.09 -4.00 5.82
CA PRO A 142 -0.44 -3.30 4.60
C PRO A 142 0.75 -2.57 3.98
N VAL A 143 1.06 -2.85 2.72
CA VAL A 143 2.15 -2.16 2.01
C VAL A 143 1.63 -1.16 0.99
N MET A 144 2.42 -0.15 0.71
CA MET A 144 2.16 0.87 -0.30
C MET A 144 3.14 0.69 -1.46
N LEU A 145 2.78 1.21 -2.63
CA LEU A 145 3.72 1.32 -3.75
C LEU A 145 5.01 2.02 -3.29
N THR A 146 6.15 1.55 -3.79
CA THR A 146 7.45 2.18 -3.57
C THR A 146 7.51 3.54 -4.25
N GLY A 147 7.62 4.60 -3.45
CA GLY A 147 7.70 6.01 -3.86
C GLY A 147 8.30 6.86 -2.76
#